data_AF-A0A6B0Y013-F1
#
_entry.id   AF-A0A6B0Y013-F1
#
_cell.length_a   1.000
_cell.length_b   1.000
_cell.length_c   1.000
_cell.angle_alpha   90.00
_cell.angle_beta   90.00
_cell.angle_gamma   90.00
#
_symmetry.space_group_name_H-M   'P 1'
#
loop_
_entity.id
_entity.type
_entity.pdbx_description
1 polymer ?
#
loop_
_entity_poly.entity_id
_entity_poly.type
_entity_poly.pdbx_seq_one_letter_code
_entity_poly.pdbx_strand_id
1 'polypeptide(L)' 'EAREILAAMEEAQRSGSGAATYKGRLVDIASVRQAEVIVRQAELIIP' A
#
# COMPACT_ATOMS: atom_id res chain seq x y z
N GLU A 1 -5.96 4.03 5.48
CA GLU A 1 -5.12 2.82 5.58
C GLU A 1 -4.66 2.29 4.23
N ALA A 2 -5.52 1.76 3.35
CA ALA A 2 -5.04 1.19 2.07
C ALA A 2 -4.22 2.18 1.20
N ARG A 3 -4.69 3.41 1.00
CA ARG A 3 -3.90 4.46 0.29
C ARG A 3 -2.58 4.80 0.99
N GLU A 4 -2.53 4.73 2.31
CA GLU A 4 -1.31 5.03 3.09
C GLU A 4 -0.29 3.88 2.98
N ILE A 5 -0.76 2.64 2.89
CA ILE A 5 0.08 1.47 2.61
C ILE A 5 0.74 1.60 1.23
N LEU A 6 -0.02 2.03 0.22
CA LEU A 6 0.52 2.28 -1.13
C LEU A 6 1.58 3.40 -1.11
N ALA A 7 1.30 4.51 -0.43
CA ALA A 7 2.26 5.61 -0.30
C ALA A 7 3.54 5.19 0.45
N ALA A 8 3.42 4.40 1.52
CA ALA A 8 4.57 3.88 2.25
C ALA A 8 5.43 2.94 1.38
N MET A 9 4.79 2.11 0.55
CA MET A 9 5.50 1.23 -0.37
C MET A 9 6.19 2.00 -1.51
N GLU A 10 5.58 3.06 -2.01
CA GLU A 10 6.17 3.93 -3.03
C GLU A 10 7.46 4.59 -2.52
N GLU A 11 7.45 5.06 -1.28
CA GLU A 11 8.65 5.58 -0.60
C GLU A 11 9.73 4.50 -0.43
N ALA A 12 9.34 3.31 0.00
CA ALA A 12 10.25 2.17 0.12
C ALA A 12 10.88 1.82 -1.23
N GLN A 13 10.11 1.76 -2.31
CA GLN A 13 10.64 1.48 -3.66
C GLN A 13 11.59 2.58 -4.14
N ARG A 14 11.28 3.86 -3.88
CA ARG A 14 12.16 4.99 -4.23
C ARG A 14 13.50 4.95 -3.50
N SER A 15 13.52 4.37 -2.30
CA SER A 15 14.76 4.13 -1.52
C SER A 15 15.44 2.79 -1.86
N GLY A 16 14.92 2.02 -2.82
CA GLY A 16 15.47 0.72 -3.22
C GLY A 16 15.07 -0.45 -2.32
N SER A 17 14.14 -0.24 -1.39
CA SER A 17 13.62 -1.27 -0.49
C SER A 17 12.41 -1.99 -1.11
N GLY A 18 12.41 -3.32 -1.02
CA GLY A 18 11.28 -4.18 -1.43
C GLY A 18 10.19 -4.34 -0.36
N ALA A 19 10.31 -3.65 0.77
CA ALA A 19 9.33 -3.66 1.85
C ALA A 19 9.28 -2.30 2.56
N ALA A 20 8.08 -1.91 3.02
CA ALA A 20 7.86 -0.71 3.81
C ALA A 20 7.50 -1.07 5.25
N THR A 21 7.68 -0.13 6.18
CA THR A 21 7.12 -0.25 7.53
C THR A 21 5.99 0.75 7.68
N TYR A 22 4.80 0.28 8.04
CA TYR A 22 3.63 1.12 8.27
C TYR A 22 2.98 0.75 9.60
N LYS A 23 2.84 1.74 10.50
CA LYS A 23 2.31 1.54 11.87
C LYS A 23 2.98 0.38 12.63
N GLY A 24 4.30 0.25 12.51
CA GLY A 24 5.08 -0.81 13.15
C GLY A 24 4.93 -2.21 12.54
N ARG A 25 4.21 -2.35 11.42
CA ARG A 25 4.06 -3.61 10.67
C ARG A 25 4.85 -3.55 9.37
N LEU A 26 5.42 -4.70 8.99
CA LEU A 26 6.07 -4.85 7.69
C LEU A 26 5.01 -4.97 6.60
N VAL A 27 5.18 -4.18 5.55
CA VAL A 27 4.36 -4.15 4.35
C VAL A 27 5.19 -4.72 3.22
N ASP A 28 4.74 -5.84 2.69
CA ASP A 28 5.34 -6.51 1.53
C ASP A 28 4.50 -6.29 0.27
N ILE A 29 4.98 -6.84 -0.85
CA ILE A 29 4.29 -6.71 -2.14
C ILE A 29 2.91 -7.38 -2.16
N ALA A 30 2.65 -8.39 -1.33
CA ALA A 30 1.35 -9.03 -1.24
C ALA A 30 0.34 -8.09 -0.55
N SER A 31 0.76 -7.45 0.53
CA SER A 31 0.00 -6.44 1.27
C SER A 31 -0.36 -5.24 0.37
N VAL A 32 0.57 -4.83 -0.49
CA VAL A 32 0.38 -3.74 -1.47
C VAL A 32 -0.69 -4.10 -2.49
N ARG A 33 -0.61 -5.29 -3.08
CA ARG A 33 -1.63 -5.77 -4.05
C ARG A 33 -3.03 -5.83 -3.43
N GLN A 34 -3.14 -6.24 -2.16
CA GLN A 34 -4.42 -6.20 -1.45
C GLN A 34 -4.92 -4.77 -1.24
N ALA A 35 -4.03 -3.85 -0.88
CA ALA A 35 -4.37 -2.44 -0.72
C ALA A 35 -4.86 -1.81 -2.05
N GLU A 36 -4.24 -2.14 -3.19
CA GLU A 36 -4.69 -1.70 -4.52
C GLU A 36 -6.12 -2.18 -4.82
N VAL A 37 -6.41 -3.45 -4.53
CA VAL A 37 -7.74 -4.04 -4.72
C VAL A 37 -8.79 -3.35 -3.85
N ILE A 38 -8.46 -3.00 -2.60
CA ILE A 38 -9.35 -2.27 -1.70
C ILE A 38 -9.62 -0.86 -2.21
N VAL A 39 -8.57 -0.13 -2.61
CA VAL A 39 -8.71 1.24 -3.15
C VAL A 39 -9.58 1.24 -4.39
N ARG A 40 -9.31 0.33 -5.33
CA ARG A 40 -10.09 0.21 -6.57
C ARG A 40 -11.57 -0.11 -6.31
N GLN A 41 -11.87 -0.98 -5.34
CA GLN A 41 -13.26 -1.26 -4.97
C GLN A 41 -13.91 -0.05 -4.29
N ALA A 42 -13.18 0.68 -3.46
CA ALA A 42 -13.71 1.88 -2.82
C ALA A 42 -14.07 2.97 -3.84
N GLU A 43 -13.24 3.16 -4.88
CA GLU A 43 -13.50 4.11 -5.98
C GLU A 43 -14.71 3.73 -6.84
N LEU A 44 -15.08 2.44 -6.90
CA LEU A 44 -16.28 2.00 -7.61
C LEU A 44 -17.56 2.21 -6.79
N ILE A 45 -17.45 2.19 -5.45
CA ILE A 45 -18.60 2.31 -4.53
C ILE A 45 -18.86 3.78 -4.18
N ILE A 46 -17.81 4.59 -4.08
CA ILE A 46 -17.87 5.98 -3.64
C ILE A 46 -17.22 6.84 -4.74
N PRO A 47 -18.03 7.41 -5.67
CA PRO A 47 -17.51 8.26 -6.75
C PRO A 47 -16.98 9.61 -6.25
#